data_AF-A0AA38JHN5-F1
#
_entry.id   AF-A0AA38JHN5-F1
#
_cell.length_a   1.000
_cell.length_b   1.000
_cell.length_c   1.000
_cell.angle_alpha   90.00
_cell.angle_beta   90.00
_cell.angle_gamma   90.00
#
_symmetry.space_group_name_H-M   'P 1'
#
loop_
_entity.id
_entity.type
_entity.pdbx_description
1 polymer ?
#
loop_
_entity_poly.entity_id
_entity_poly.type
_entity_poly.pdbx_seq_one_letter_code
_entity_poly.pdbx_strand_id
1 'polypeptide(L)'
;CRTGHAFTGKYYSKFVPNENVDCPCREPLQTREHILRECPRYEDHRHILKKASQDICLADILGTKEGVEALSEFVEISGAFTKTGQPRKQHETPEYK
;
A
#
# COMPACT_ATOMS: atom_id res chain seq x y z
N CYS A 1 3.68 1.09 4.24
CA CYS A 1 3.67 1.82 5.53
C CYS A 1 4.52 1.09 6.58
N ARG A 2 5.57 1.75 7.10
CA ARG A 2 6.55 1.17 8.05
C ARG A 2 5.99 1.02 9.47
N THR A 3 5.18 1.98 9.92
CA THR A 3 4.61 2.04 11.29
C THR A 3 3.34 1.21 11.47
N GLY A 4 2.78 0.66 10.39
CA GLY A 4 1.51 -0.05 10.43
C GLY A 4 0.27 0.85 10.42
N HIS A 5 0.44 2.17 10.33
CA HIS A 5 -0.65 3.14 10.22
C HIS A 5 -1.05 3.31 8.75
N ALA A 6 -1.99 2.48 8.29
CA ALA A 6 -2.44 2.49 6.90
C ALA A 6 -3.86 1.95 6.78
N PHE A 7 -4.56 2.30 5.70
CA PHE A 7 -5.85 1.71 5.33
C PHE A 7 -5.65 0.25 4.91
N THR A 8 -5.57 -0.62 5.91
CA THR A 8 -5.39 -2.07 5.77
C THR A 8 -6.32 -2.77 6.73
N GLY A 9 -6.79 -3.96 6.35
CA GLY A 9 -7.56 -4.83 7.23
C GLY A 9 -6.86 -5.12 8.56
N LYS A 10 -5.52 -5.32 8.55
CA LYS A 10 -4.75 -5.48 9.79
C LYS A 10 -4.85 -4.26 10.72
N TYR A 11 -4.86 -3.05 10.19
CA TYR A 11 -5.05 -1.83 10.98
C TYR A 11 -6.49 -1.72 11.49
N TYR A 12 -7.49 -1.92 10.61
CA TYR A 12 -8.90 -1.84 10.98
C TYR A 12 -9.30 -2.89 12.03
N SER A 13 -8.80 -4.11 11.95
CA SER A 13 -9.06 -5.16 12.96
C SER A 13 -8.73 -4.74 14.39
N LYS A 14 -7.80 -3.78 14.57
CA LYS A 14 -7.38 -3.28 15.88
C LYS A 14 -8.03 -1.96 16.27
N PHE A 15 -8.20 -1.05 15.31
CA PHE A 15 -8.53 0.35 15.59
C PHE A 15 -9.91 0.78 15.05
N VAL A 16 -10.51 0.00 14.14
CA VAL A 16 -11.82 0.27 13.55
C VAL A 16 -12.59 -1.05 13.37
N PRO A 17 -12.96 -1.75 14.46
CA PRO A 17 -13.42 -3.15 14.41
C PRO A 17 -14.75 -3.38 13.66
N ASN A 18 -15.49 -2.31 13.35
CA ASN A 18 -16.74 -2.39 12.58
C ASN A 18 -16.53 -2.27 11.06
N GLU A 19 -15.31 -2.01 10.60
CA GLU A 19 -14.98 -1.94 9.17
C GLU A 19 -14.61 -3.33 8.63
N ASN A 20 -14.87 -3.54 7.33
CA ASN A 20 -14.46 -4.77 6.67
C ASN A 20 -12.92 -4.84 6.58
N VAL A 21 -12.36 -5.98 6.96
CA VAL A 21 -10.91 -6.25 6.97
C VAL A 21 -10.43 -7.05 5.75
N ASP A 22 -11.36 -7.59 4.98
CA ASP A 22 -11.11 -8.34 3.76
C ASP A 22 -10.51 -7.40 2.71
N CYS A 23 -9.60 -7.95 1.90
CA CYS A 23 -9.15 -7.25 0.71
C CYS A 23 -10.21 -7.37 -0.39
N PRO A 24 -10.44 -6.34 -1.22
CA PRO A 24 -11.33 -6.46 -2.38
C PRO A 24 -10.92 -7.52 -3.41
N CYS A 25 -9.69 -8.05 -3.35
CA CYS A 25 -9.28 -9.22 -4.14
C CYS A 25 -9.75 -10.57 -3.55
N ARG A 26 -10.54 -10.55 -2.45
CA ARG A 26 -11.07 -11.69 -1.68
C ARG A 26 -10.12 -12.34 -0.67
N GLU A 27 -8.95 -11.75 -0.43
CA GLU A 27 -8.11 -12.17 0.69
C GLU A 27 -8.83 -11.85 2.02
N PRO A 28 -9.02 -12.81 2.94
CA PRO A 28 -9.76 -12.59 4.20
C PRO A 28 -9.13 -11.56 5.14
N LEU A 29 -7.84 -11.26 4.97
CA LEU A 29 -7.19 -10.22 5.75
C LEU A 29 -6.23 -9.43 4.89
N GLN A 30 -6.57 -8.18 4.64
CA GLN A 30 -5.68 -7.29 3.93
C GLN A 30 -4.46 -6.91 4.80
N THR A 31 -3.34 -7.56 4.54
CA THR A 31 -2.06 -7.30 5.20
C THR A 31 -1.12 -6.48 4.31
N ARG A 32 -0.07 -5.90 4.92
CA ARG A 32 1.01 -5.24 4.17
C ARG A 32 1.74 -6.21 3.24
N GLU A 33 2.00 -7.43 3.72
CA GLU A 33 2.70 -8.45 2.92
C GLU A 33 1.88 -8.82 1.70
N HIS A 34 0.60 -9.14 1.91
CA HIS A 34 -0.35 -9.40 0.84
C HIS A 34 -0.38 -8.27 -0.20
N ILE A 35 -0.57 -7.01 0.24
CA ILE A 35 -0.59 -5.85 -0.68
C ILE A 35 0.68 -5.76 -1.53
N LEU A 36 1.85 -5.93 -0.92
CA LEU A 36 3.15 -5.72 -1.59
C LEU A 36 3.60 -6.92 -2.43
N ARG A 37 3.22 -8.16 -2.09
CA ARG A 37 3.74 -9.38 -2.73
C ARG A 37 2.72 -10.15 -3.57
N GLU A 38 1.43 -10.10 -3.21
CA GLU A 38 0.45 -11.08 -3.72
C GLU A 38 -0.79 -10.43 -4.35
N CYS A 39 -1.21 -9.26 -3.86
CA CYS A 39 -2.51 -8.69 -4.21
C CYS A 39 -2.63 -8.44 -5.72
N PRO A 40 -3.56 -9.10 -6.43
CA PRO A 40 -3.71 -8.97 -7.88
C PRO A 40 -4.03 -7.54 -8.34
N ARG A 41 -4.66 -6.75 -7.47
CA ARG A 41 -5.01 -5.34 -7.75
C ARG A 41 -3.80 -4.47 -8.05
N TYR A 42 -2.62 -4.87 -7.60
CA TYR A 42 -1.40 -4.09 -7.72
C TYR A 42 -0.32 -4.80 -8.53
N GLU A 43 -0.67 -5.87 -9.26
CA GLU A 43 0.29 -6.66 -10.05
C GLU A 43 1.00 -5.81 -11.09
N ASP A 44 0.25 -4.98 -11.83
CA ASP A 44 0.79 -4.12 -12.89
C ASP A 44 1.86 -3.14 -12.37
N HIS A 45 1.81 -2.78 -11.10
CA HIS A 45 2.73 -1.84 -10.46
C HIS A 45 3.86 -2.54 -9.69
N ARG A 46 3.78 -3.87 -9.50
CA ARG A 46 4.71 -4.64 -8.66
C ARG A 46 6.15 -4.61 -9.19
N HIS A 47 6.31 -4.39 -10.49
CA HIS A 47 7.62 -4.22 -11.14
C HIS A 47 8.45 -3.08 -10.51
N ILE A 48 7.81 -2.04 -9.96
CA ILE A 48 8.48 -0.93 -9.25
C ILE A 48 9.23 -1.46 -8.03
N LEU A 49 8.58 -2.31 -7.23
CA LEU A 49 9.19 -2.92 -6.04
C LEU A 49 10.29 -3.91 -6.42
N LYS A 50 10.09 -4.67 -7.51
CA LYS A 50 11.07 -5.66 -8.01
C LYS A 50 12.40 -5.02 -8.42
N LYS A 51 12.40 -3.76 -8.86
CA LYS A 51 13.65 -3.02 -9.15
C LYS A 51 14.53 -2.84 -7.90
N ALA A 52 13.93 -2.69 -6.72
CA ALA A 52 14.65 -2.54 -5.46
C ALA A 52 14.94 -3.87 -4.76
N SER A 53 14.02 -4.84 -4.85
CA SER A 53 14.20 -6.20 -4.32
C SER A 53 13.42 -7.18 -5.18
N GLN A 54 14.12 -8.03 -5.92
CA GLN A 54 13.53 -8.94 -6.91
C GLN A 54 12.44 -9.85 -6.31
N ASP A 55 12.65 -10.33 -5.08
CA ASP A 55 11.71 -11.18 -4.34
C ASP A 55 10.75 -10.39 -3.43
N ILE A 56 10.86 -9.06 -3.46
CA ILE A 56 10.08 -8.11 -2.64
C ILE A 56 10.25 -8.45 -1.16
N CYS A 57 11.51 -8.60 -0.73
CA CYS A 57 11.84 -8.82 0.67
C CYS A 57 11.41 -7.61 1.49
N LEU A 58 10.51 -7.81 2.46
CA LEU A 58 9.98 -6.71 3.28
C LEU A 58 11.06 -5.99 4.09
N ALA A 59 12.14 -6.69 4.47
CA ALA A 59 13.27 -6.08 5.16
C ALA A 59 13.97 -5.06 4.26
N ASP A 60 14.16 -5.38 2.99
CA ASP A 60 14.82 -4.50 2.02
C ASP A 60 13.89 -3.34 1.65
N ILE A 61 12.65 -3.64 1.25
CA ILE A 61 11.65 -2.63 0.84
C ILE A 61 11.38 -1.59 1.93
N LEU A 62 11.50 -1.96 3.22
CA LEU A 62 11.21 -1.07 4.34
C LEU A 62 12.47 -0.56 5.06
N GLY A 63 13.63 -1.15 4.79
CA GLY A 63 14.87 -0.95 5.53
C GLY A 63 15.96 -0.24 4.74
N THR A 64 15.95 -0.30 3.41
CA THR A 64 16.93 0.38 2.55
C THR A 64 16.37 1.67 1.96
N LYS A 65 17.26 2.55 1.52
CA LYS A 65 16.86 3.81 0.88
C LYS A 65 16.14 3.52 -0.44
N GLU A 66 16.73 2.65 -1.25
CA GLU A 66 16.23 2.23 -2.56
C GLU A 66 14.86 1.55 -2.42
N GLY A 67 14.70 0.71 -1.40
CA GLY A 67 13.43 0.06 -1.07
C GLY A 67 12.33 1.05 -0.70
N VAL A 68 12.66 2.04 0.14
CA VAL A 68 11.71 3.10 0.56
C VAL A 68 11.33 4.01 -0.60
N GLU A 69 12.28 4.36 -1.47
CA GLU A 69 12.00 5.14 -2.69
C GLU A 69 11.07 4.38 -3.64
N ALA A 70 11.37 3.11 -3.92
CA ALA A 70 10.50 2.25 -4.72
C ALA A 70 9.11 2.06 -4.10
N LEU A 71 9.03 1.92 -2.77
CA LEU A 71 7.75 1.85 -2.07
C LEU A 71 6.95 3.15 -2.19
N SER A 72 7.61 4.30 -2.12
CA SER A 72 6.95 5.61 -2.28
C SER A 72 6.33 5.72 -3.67
N GLU A 73 7.12 5.44 -4.71
CA GLU A 73 6.66 5.44 -6.11
C GLU A 73 5.51 4.45 -6.31
N PHE A 74 5.64 3.22 -5.80
CA PHE A 74 4.58 2.21 -5.87
C PHE A 74 3.28 2.70 -5.23
N VAL A 75 3.33 3.29 -4.04
CA VAL A 75 2.14 3.79 -3.34
C VAL A 75 1.49 4.95 -4.09
N GLU A 76 2.29 5.84 -4.66
CA GLU A 76 1.81 6.99 -5.43
C GLU A 76 1.06 6.55 -6.69
N ILE A 77 1.65 5.65 -7.48
CA ILE A 77 1.11 5.24 -8.78
C ILE A 77 -0.03 4.22 -8.63
N SER A 78 0.10 3.27 -7.70
CA SER A 78 -0.90 2.19 -7.55
C SER A 78 -2.11 2.59 -6.70
N GLY A 79 -1.97 3.60 -5.83
CA GLY A 79 -2.97 3.90 -4.81
C GLY A 79 -3.06 2.86 -3.70
N ALA A 80 -2.09 1.95 -3.58
CA ALA A 80 -2.01 1.04 -2.45
C ALA A 80 -2.02 1.81 -1.11
N PHE A 81 -2.67 1.24 -0.10
CA PHE A 81 -2.83 1.84 1.23
C PHE A 81 -3.65 3.15 1.30
N THR A 82 -4.35 3.55 0.22
CA THR A 82 -5.39 4.59 0.31
C THR A 82 -6.74 3.98 0.71
N LYS A 83 -7.68 4.78 1.21
CA LYS A 83 -9.00 4.30 1.63
C LYS A 83 -9.78 3.60 0.50
N THR A 84 -9.62 4.08 -0.73
CA THR A 84 -10.31 3.52 -1.92
C THR A 84 -9.45 2.49 -2.67
N GLY A 85 -8.15 2.42 -2.36
CA GLY A 85 -7.19 1.67 -3.14
C GLY A 85 -7.00 2.21 -4.57
N GLN A 86 -7.29 3.50 -4.78
CA GLN A 86 -6.99 4.25 -6.02
C GLN A 86 -5.95 5.34 -5.73
N PRO A 87 -5.20 5.78 -6.76
CA PRO A 87 -4.26 6.89 -6.63
C PRO A 87 -4.94 8.15 -6.09
N ARG A 88 -4.21 8.93 -5.30
CA ARG A 88 -4.75 10.20 -4.77
C ARG A 88 -4.93 11.16 -5.95
N LYS A 89 -6.12 11.77 -6.05
CA LYS A 89 -6.31 12.92 -6.95
C LYS A 89 -5.35 14.02 -6.52
N GLN A 90 -4.77 14.73 -7.50
CA GLN A 90 -4.04 15.95 -7.21
C GLN A 90 -4.98 16.90 -6.47
N HIS A 91 -4.58 17.29 -5.27
CA HIS A 91 -5.36 18.23 -4.48
C HIS A 91 -5.01 19.62 -5.00
N GLU A 92 -5.96 20.26 -5.68
CA GLU A 92 -5.84 21.68 -5.98
C GLU A 92 -5.83 22.44 -4.65
N THR A 93 -4.86 23.34 -4.48
CA THR A 93 -4.84 24.24 -3.33
C THR A 93 -6.13 25.06 -3.35
N PRO A 94 -6.96 25.02 -2.29
CA PRO A 94 -8.18 25.82 -2.27
C PRO A 94 -7.81 27.30 -2.37
N GLU A 95 -8.39 27.98 -3.36
CA GLU A 95 -8.37 29.45 -3.42
C GLU A 95 -9.26 29.98 -2.29
N TYR A 96 -8.64 30.53 -1.26
CA TYR A 96 -9.35 31.34 -0.28
C TYR A 96 -9.60 32.72 -0.90
N LYS A 97 -10.87 33.03 -1.16
CA LYS A 97 -11.33 34.38 -1.55
C LYS A 97 -11.67 35.22 -0.33
#